data_AF-E9FCJ5-F1
#
_entry.id   AF-E9FCJ5-F1
#
_cell.length_a   1.000
_cell.length_b   1.000
_cell.length_c   1.000
_cell.angle_alpha   90.00
_cell.angle_beta   90.00
_cell.angle_gamma   90.00
#
_symmetry.space_group_name_H-M   'P 1'
#
loop_
_entity.id
_entity.type
_entity.pdbx_description
1 polymer ?
#
loop_
_entity_poly.entity_id
_entity_poly.type
_entity_poly.pdbx_seq_one_letter_code
_entity_poly.pdbx_strand_id
1 'polypeptide(L)'
;MGQRHLTQDKPSPAPHSISAPLLGKHLPPRHQRNDFFNRSSAIQAISTPGACVVAMVTYTNLQLVEQCDKFPYAQTRPDEYATKVSGYYKFHVEGCASVLGFMLPATVQGFQWPDFWKVDHQRKIVLLCGKTLDERDQRVARTLAAERQRRHFKLLDGWRNELYPVYGPDRSVLVNMERAASALFGIVAYGTHLTGYVVAESGLKIWVSRRASNKQTYPGMLDNTAGGGMASGDKPFESIVREAAEEASFPRDYVRKNAKCAGTVSYFDIRDERAAAGTEVGLLQPECIYVYDLEVTRDFVPRPHDLEAEDFRLWDMPELQAALRRGEFKTNCALVLLDFFIRHGIITPEEEEDYVEIVARLHRKLEFPCA
;
A
#
# COMPACT_ATOMS: atom_id res chain seq x y z
N MET A 1 -3.74 -61.62 22.24
CA MET A 1 -2.42 -61.96 22.82
C MET A 1 -1.50 -60.76 22.56
N GLY A 2 -0.76 -60.17 23.51
CA GLY A 2 -0.79 -60.29 24.98
C GLY A 2 0.37 -59.53 25.67
N GLN A 3 0.11 -58.93 26.86
CA GLN A 3 1.07 -58.47 27.91
C GLN A 3 1.98 -57.23 27.57
N ARG A 4 2.03 -56.12 28.35
CA ARG A 4 2.56 -55.79 29.72
C ARG A 4 4.10 -55.64 29.75
N HIS A 5 4.80 -54.70 30.44
CA HIS A 5 4.60 -53.85 31.65
C HIS A 5 4.84 -52.32 31.36
N LEU A 6 4.62 -51.26 32.19
CA LEU A 6 4.86 -50.89 33.63
C LEU A 6 6.37 -50.77 33.97
N THR A 7 6.93 -49.78 34.73
CA THR A 7 6.48 -48.83 35.81
C THR A 7 7.12 -47.39 35.67
N GLN A 8 6.52 -46.28 36.16
CA GLN A 8 6.84 -45.46 37.39
C GLN A 8 8.35 -45.26 37.73
N ASP A 9 8.88 -44.08 38.18
CA ASP A 9 8.36 -43.12 39.20
C ASP A 9 8.94 -41.65 39.18
N LYS A 10 8.63 -40.82 40.20
CA LYS A 10 9.12 -39.41 40.51
C LYS A 10 10.04 -39.38 41.77
N PRO A 11 10.63 -38.26 42.32
CA PRO A 11 10.34 -36.79 42.20
C PRO A 11 11.58 -35.83 42.13
N SER A 12 11.41 -34.55 42.55
CA SER A 12 12.41 -33.43 42.58
C SER A 12 12.90 -33.13 44.03
N PRO A 13 13.99 -32.35 44.24
CA PRO A 13 13.82 -30.93 44.63
C PRO A 13 14.93 -29.94 44.13
N ALA A 14 14.78 -28.65 44.44
CA ALA A 14 15.77 -27.56 44.26
C ALA A 14 16.50 -27.21 45.60
N PRO A 15 17.46 -26.24 45.63
CA PRO A 15 17.07 -24.84 45.96
C PRO A 15 17.93 -23.73 45.30
N HIS A 16 17.61 -22.46 45.60
CA HIS A 16 18.31 -21.24 45.13
C HIS A 16 19.29 -20.66 46.17
N SER A 17 20.34 -19.96 45.72
CA SER A 17 20.86 -18.74 46.36
C SER A 17 21.80 -17.92 45.46
N ILE A 18 21.50 -16.63 45.24
CA ILE A 18 22.47 -15.59 44.84
C ILE A 18 22.10 -14.31 45.61
N SER A 19 23.10 -13.61 46.13
CA SER A 19 22.97 -12.44 47.00
C SER A 19 23.22 -11.11 46.27
N ALA A 20 22.68 -10.02 46.83
CA ALA A 20 23.00 -8.65 46.43
C ALA A 20 24.00 -8.00 47.41
N PRO A 21 24.79 -7.03 46.95
CA PRO A 21 25.37 -5.99 47.81
C PRO A 21 24.83 -4.58 47.49
N LEU A 22 25.20 -3.61 48.32
CA LEU A 22 24.58 -2.28 48.42
C LEU A 22 25.54 -1.12 48.08
N LEU A 23 24.94 0.03 47.72
CA LEU A 23 25.37 1.42 47.97
C LEU A 23 26.81 1.87 47.64
N GLY A 24 26.90 2.89 46.78
CA GLY A 24 28.04 3.81 46.70
C GLY A 24 27.59 5.19 46.20
N LYS A 25 27.74 6.25 47.01
CA LYS A 25 27.43 7.65 46.64
C LYS A 25 28.71 8.48 46.62
N HIS A 26 29.07 9.11 45.50
CA HIS A 26 30.04 10.22 45.51
C HIS A 26 29.76 11.31 44.45
N LEU A 27 29.55 12.52 44.97
CA LEU A 27 29.92 13.84 44.44
C LEU A 27 30.97 14.40 45.45
N PRO A 28 31.79 15.44 45.17
CA PRO A 28 31.53 16.67 44.38
C PRO A 28 32.76 17.01 43.48
N PRO A 29 33.16 18.28 43.14
CA PRO A 29 32.53 19.60 43.31
C PRO A 29 32.51 20.53 42.07
N ARG A 30 31.80 21.67 42.20
CA ARG A 30 31.88 22.84 41.31
C ARG A 30 32.45 24.06 42.04
N HIS A 31 33.53 24.62 41.51
CA HIS A 31 34.07 25.96 41.78
C HIS A 31 34.72 26.44 40.44
N GLN A 32 34.80 27.72 40.09
CA GLN A 32 34.47 28.97 40.80
C GLN A 32 34.07 30.07 39.78
N ARG A 33 33.54 31.21 40.30
CA ARG A 33 33.84 32.63 39.98
C ARG A 33 34.71 32.91 38.73
N ASN A 34 34.55 33.98 37.92
CA ASN A 34 33.79 35.25 38.01
C ASN A 34 33.90 36.01 36.63
N ASP A 35 33.58 37.29 36.33
CA ASP A 35 33.12 38.48 37.09
C ASP A 35 32.43 39.59 36.23
N PHE A 36 31.98 40.68 36.90
CA PHE A 36 31.73 42.09 36.47
C PHE A 36 31.18 42.52 35.08
N PHE A 37 30.09 43.30 35.14
CA PHE A 37 29.79 44.57 34.42
C PHE A 37 30.28 44.80 32.97
N ASN A 38 29.32 45.06 32.07
CA ASN A 38 29.19 46.40 31.49
C ASN A 38 27.72 46.73 31.15
N ARG A 39 27.32 48.01 31.17
CA ARG A 39 26.05 48.50 30.61
C ARG A 39 26.34 49.20 29.28
N SER A 40 25.71 48.75 28.20
CA SER A 40 25.53 49.59 27.01
C SER A 40 24.21 49.25 26.33
N SER A 41 23.44 50.29 26.01
CA SER A 41 22.10 50.18 25.43
C SER A 41 22.11 50.70 23.99
N ALA A 42 22.14 49.81 23.01
CA ALA A 42 22.03 50.17 21.60
C ALA A 42 21.33 49.07 20.78
N ILE A 43 20.21 49.45 20.15
CA ILE A 43 19.68 48.96 18.87
C ILE A 43 19.43 47.44 18.74
N GLN A 44 18.16 47.07 18.59
CA GLN A 44 17.76 45.74 18.11
C GLN A 44 18.17 45.55 16.64
N ALA A 45 19.22 44.76 16.40
CA ALA A 45 19.39 44.12 15.10
C ALA A 45 18.41 42.94 15.02
N ILE A 46 17.38 43.05 14.18
CA ILE A 46 16.50 41.91 13.88
C ILE A 46 17.31 40.95 12.99
N SER A 47 17.86 39.90 13.58
CA SER A 47 18.48 38.82 12.84
C SER A 47 17.40 38.04 12.08
N THR A 48 17.46 38.09 10.75
CA THR A 48 16.63 37.23 9.89
C THR A 48 16.87 35.77 10.30
N PRO A 49 15.83 35.00 10.68
CA PRO A 49 16.01 33.58 10.95
C PRO A 49 16.58 32.91 9.70
N GLY A 50 17.74 32.26 9.84
CA GLY A 50 18.39 31.59 8.72
C GLY A 50 17.44 30.59 8.08
N ALA A 51 17.34 30.61 6.75
CA ALA A 51 16.51 29.66 6.02
C ALA A 51 16.96 28.24 6.39
N CYS A 52 16.08 27.49 7.06
CA CYS A 52 16.33 26.10 7.36
C CYS A 52 16.31 25.35 6.03
N VAL A 53 17.49 25.05 5.49
CA VAL A 53 17.65 24.19 4.32
C VAL A 53 17.33 22.77 4.77
N VAL A 54 16.03 22.47 4.83
CA VAL A 54 15.53 21.11 4.92
C VAL A 54 16.05 20.40 3.69
N ALA A 55 17.00 19.46 3.88
CA ALA A 55 17.54 18.68 2.79
C ALA A 55 16.38 17.94 2.10
N MET A 56 16.10 18.28 0.84
CA MET A 56 15.03 17.63 0.08
C MET A 56 15.40 16.16 -0.09
N VAL A 57 14.57 15.28 0.48
CA VAL A 57 14.74 13.83 0.36
C VAL A 57 14.75 13.48 -1.13
N THR A 58 15.80 12.78 -1.54
CA THR A 58 16.06 12.40 -2.93
C THR A 58 16.13 10.88 -2.97
N TYR A 59 15.09 10.23 -3.47
CA TYR A 59 14.97 8.78 -3.53
C TYR A 59 15.65 8.19 -4.77
N THR A 60 16.23 7.00 -4.66
CA THR A 60 16.58 6.15 -5.82
C THR A 60 15.34 5.47 -6.38
N ASN A 61 15.43 4.88 -7.58
CA ASN A 61 14.31 4.13 -8.16
C ASN A 61 13.94 2.90 -7.31
N LEU A 62 14.93 2.18 -6.75
CA LEU A 62 14.67 1.10 -5.79
C LEU A 62 13.95 1.61 -4.54
N GLN A 63 14.35 2.77 -3.98
CA GLN A 63 13.68 3.36 -2.81
C GLN A 63 12.24 3.82 -3.11
N LEU A 64 11.90 4.11 -4.37
CA LEU A 64 10.50 4.35 -4.78
C LEU A 64 9.70 3.05 -4.83
N VAL A 65 10.32 1.93 -5.25
CA VAL A 65 9.71 0.59 -5.15
C VAL A 65 9.52 0.19 -3.68
N GLU A 66 10.50 0.40 -2.81
CA GLU A 66 10.41 0.12 -1.36
C GLU A 66 9.29 0.91 -0.64
N GLN A 67 8.88 2.06 -1.17
CA GLN A 67 7.77 2.83 -0.62
C GLN A 67 6.38 2.23 -0.89
N CYS A 68 6.29 1.20 -1.72
CA CYS A 68 5.04 0.52 -2.09
C CYS A 68 5.12 -1.01 -1.97
N ASP A 69 6.29 -1.62 -2.10
CA ASP A 69 6.54 -3.05 -1.88
C ASP A 69 7.30 -3.26 -0.55
N LYS A 70 6.55 -3.26 0.56
CA LYS A 70 7.06 -3.26 1.94
C LYS A 70 7.00 -4.62 2.64
N PHE A 71 6.26 -5.58 2.09
CA PHE A 71 6.15 -6.92 2.66
C PHE A 71 7.43 -7.73 2.36
N PRO A 72 8.02 -8.46 3.32
CA PRO A 72 9.21 -9.27 3.06
C PRO A 72 8.93 -10.37 2.03
N TYR A 73 9.98 -10.87 1.40
CA TYR A 73 9.92 -12.01 0.49
C TYR A 73 10.38 -13.28 1.22
N ALA A 74 9.60 -14.36 1.12
CA ALA A 74 9.96 -15.66 1.69
C ALA A 74 11.28 -16.22 1.11
N GLN A 75 11.64 -15.82 -0.12
CA GLN A 75 12.79 -16.31 -0.88
C GLN A 75 14.11 -15.64 -0.48
N THR A 76 14.08 -14.34 -0.14
CA THR A 76 15.30 -13.56 0.19
C THR A 76 15.40 -13.19 1.67
N ARG A 77 14.28 -13.16 2.40
CA ARG A 77 14.22 -12.87 3.84
C ARG A 77 13.30 -13.87 4.58
N PRO A 78 13.60 -15.19 4.54
CA PRO A 78 12.73 -16.23 5.08
C PRO A 78 12.35 -16.03 6.56
N ASP A 79 13.30 -15.62 7.40
CA ASP A 79 13.04 -15.42 8.84
C ASP A 79 12.21 -14.17 9.13
N GLU A 80 12.41 -13.07 8.38
CA GLU A 80 11.57 -11.86 8.48
C GLU A 80 10.14 -12.17 8.04
N TYR A 81 10.00 -12.87 6.92
CA TYR A 81 8.72 -13.33 6.38
C TYR A 81 8.00 -14.27 7.35
N ALA A 82 8.67 -15.33 7.84
CA ALA A 82 8.09 -16.27 8.79
C ALA A 82 7.67 -15.57 10.09
N THR A 83 8.48 -14.65 10.61
CA THR A 83 8.17 -13.85 11.79
C THR A 83 6.92 -13.00 11.57
N LYS A 84 6.87 -12.17 10.50
CA LYS A 84 5.69 -11.34 10.20
C LYS A 84 4.43 -12.18 9.96
N VAL A 85 4.52 -13.22 9.11
CA VAL A 85 3.38 -14.10 8.78
C VAL A 85 2.87 -14.90 9.98
N SER A 86 3.73 -15.25 10.94
CA SER A 86 3.29 -15.84 12.22
C SER A 86 2.53 -14.83 13.11
N GLY A 87 2.71 -13.53 12.88
CA GLY A 87 2.05 -12.44 13.58
C GLY A 87 0.57 -12.30 13.22
N TYR A 88 0.24 -12.37 11.92
CA TYR A 88 -1.08 -12.09 11.37
C TYR A 88 -2.11 -13.21 11.59
N TYR A 89 -3.38 -12.84 11.44
CA TYR A 89 -4.49 -13.78 11.24
C TYR A 89 -4.67 -14.05 9.74
N LYS A 90 -5.05 -15.28 9.41
CA LYS A 90 -5.30 -15.73 8.04
C LYS A 90 -6.79 -15.69 7.73
N PHE A 91 -7.18 -14.90 6.75
CA PHE A 91 -8.54 -14.88 6.25
C PHE A 91 -8.78 -16.06 5.31
N HIS A 92 -9.88 -16.78 5.52
CA HIS A 92 -10.32 -17.94 4.75
C HIS A 92 -11.83 -17.89 4.47
N VAL A 93 -12.26 -18.64 3.44
CA VAL A 93 -13.66 -18.90 3.11
C VAL A 93 -13.95 -20.39 3.23
N GLU A 94 -15.11 -20.76 3.77
CA GLU A 94 -15.55 -22.15 3.94
C GLU A 94 -15.60 -22.88 2.59
N GLY A 95 -14.92 -24.02 2.50
CA GLY A 95 -14.66 -24.75 1.25
C GLY A 95 -13.34 -24.41 0.56
N CYS A 96 -12.67 -23.32 0.90
CA CYS A 96 -11.36 -22.94 0.35
C CYS A 96 -10.23 -23.18 1.34
N ALA A 97 -9.22 -23.97 0.95
CA ALA A 97 -8.04 -24.25 1.78
C ALA A 97 -6.98 -23.13 1.76
N SER A 98 -6.95 -22.30 0.71
CA SER A 98 -5.98 -21.21 0.59
C SER A 98 -6.29 -20.06 1.55
N VAL A 99 -5.23 -19.40 2.01
CA VAL A 99 -5.34 -18.08 2.63
C VAL A 99 -5.74 -17.08 1.56
N LEU A 100 -6.66 -16.17 1.89
CA LEU A 100 -7.20 -15.16 0.98
C LEU A 100 -6.80 -13.73 1.36
N GLY A 101 -6.26 -13.54 2.57
CA GLY A 101 -5.68 -12.29 3.05
C GLY A 101 -5.03 -12.44 4.43
N PHE A 102 -4.24 -11.44 4.83
CA PHE A 102 -3.62 -11.37 6.17
C PHE A 102 -4.20 -10.18 6.97
N MET A 103 -4.71 -10.46 8.16
CA MET A 103 -5.34 -9.46 9.05
C MET A 103 -4.45 -9.17 10.27
N LEU A 104 -4.40 -7.91 10.72
CA LEU A 104 -3.72 -7.57 11.97
C LEU A 104 -4.47 -8.13 13.19
N PRO A 105 -3.77 -8.56 14.27
CA PRO A 105 -4.42 -8.94 15.52
C PRO A 105 -5.34 -7.85 16.09
N ALA A 106 -4.93 -6.58 16.02
CA ALA A 106 -5.74 -5.44 16.44
C ALA A 106 -7.03 -5.30 15.61
N THR A 107 -6.97 -5.53 14.29
CA THR A 107 -8.14 -5.54 13.42
C THR A 107 -9.11 -6.66 13.81
N VAL A 108 -8.62 -7.89 13.99
CA VAL A 108 -9.47 -9.05 14.36
C VAL A 108 -10.07 -8.91 15.76
N GLN A 109 -9.35 -8.28 16.70
CA GLN A 109 -9.87 -7.90 18.03
C GLN A 109 -10.86 -6.74 17.97
N GLY A 110 -10.73 -5.85 16.99
CA GLY A 110 -11.63 -4.73 16.79
C GLY A 110 -13.04 -5.18 16.38
N PHE A 111 -13.15 -6.07 15.39
CA PHE A 111 -14.41 -6.56 14.81
C PHE A 111 -15.34 -7.26 15.83
N GLN A 112 -16.63 -6.95 15.76
CA GLN A 112 -17.71 -7.72 16.39
C GLN A 112 -18.21 -8.78 15.40
N TRP A 113 -17.65 -9.99 15.50
CA TRP A 113 -17.92 -11.10 14.58
C TRP A 113 -19.29 -11.77 14.84
N PRO A 114 -20.22 -11.80 13.86
CA PRO A 114 -21.42 -12.62 13.92
C PRO A 114 -21.13 -14.12 13.76
N ASP A 115 -22.02 -14.99 14.26
CA ASP A 115 -21.89 -16.46 14.31
C ASP A 115 -21.52 -17.19 12.99
N PHE A 116 -21.71 -16.52 11.84
CA PHE A 116 -21.29 -17.03 10.53
C PHE A 116 -19.80 -16.78 10.22
N TRP A 117 -19.05 -16.17 11.14
CA TRP A 117 -17.59 -16.15 11.16
C TRP A 117 -17.07 -17.05 12.28
N LYS A 118 -16.09 -17.89 11.97
CA LYS A 118 -15.38 -18.71 12.96
C LYS A 118 -13.98 -18.11 13.15
N VAL A 119 -13.71 -17.57 14.34
CA VAL A 119 -12.39 -16.99 14.70
C VAL A 119 -11.66 -17.93 15.66
N ASP A 120 -10.52 -18.46 15.22
CA ASP A 120 -9.63 -19.28 16.03
C ASP A 120 -8.41 -18.43 16.42
N HIS A 121 -8.41 -17.92 17.65
CA HIS A 121 -7.32 -17.10 18.18
C HIS A 121 -6.03 -17.88 18.45
N GLN A 122 -6.08 -19.22 18.58
CA GLN A 122 -4.90 -20.05 18.81
C GLN A 122 -4.16 -20.34 17.50
N ARG A 123 -4.89 -20.66 16.42
CA ARG A 123 -4.34 -20.86 15.08
C ARG A 123 -4.22 -19.57 14.26
N LYS A 124 -4.77 -18.46 14.76
CA LYS A 124 -4.94 -17.17 14.08
C LYS A 124 -5.65 -17.31 12.73
N ILE A 125 -6.88 -17.85 12.75
CA ILE A 125 -7.73 -18.01 11.57
C ILE A 125 -9.00 -17.17 11.73
N VAL A 126 -9.41 -16.49 10.65
CA VAL A 126 -10.73 -15.86 10.49
C VAL A 126 -11.41 -16.51 9.29
N LEU A 127 -12.44 -17.31 9.54
CA LEU A 127 -13.12 -18.10 8.52
C LEU A 127 -14.55 -17.62 8.29
N LEU A 128 -14.83 -17.09 7.10
CA LEU A 128 -16.19 -16.80 6.65
C LEU A 128 -16.90 -18.09 6.25
N CYS A 129 -18.02 -18.40 6.90
CA CYS A 129 -18.87 -19.53 6.56
C CYS A 129 -19.92 -19.14 5.50
N GLY A 130 -20.33 -20.10 4.67
CA GLY A 130 -21.32 -19.88 3.61
C GLY A 130 -21.01 -20.71 2.36
N LYS A 131 -22.04 -21.32 1.79
CA LYS A 131 -21.95 -22.32 0.71
C LYS A 131 -21.94 -21.67 -0.67
N THR A 132 -22.79 -20.66 -0.90
CA THR A 132 -22.86 -19.91 -2.16
C THR A 132 -22.09 -18.58 -2.09
N LEU A 133 -21.79 -17.99 -3.25
CA LEU A 133 -21.23 -16.64 -3.34
C LEU A 133 -22.18 -15.62 -2.69
N ASP A 134 -23.44 -15.61 -3.12
CA ASP A 134 -24.51 -14.76 -2.57
C ASP A 134 -24.65 -14.84 -1.04
N GLU A 135 -24.63 -16.04 -0.45
CA GLU A 135 -24.69 -16.21 1.01
C GLU A 135 -23.48 -15.56 1.71
N ARG A 136 -22.30 -15.61 1.10
CA ARG A 136 -21.06 -15.02 1.64
C ARG A 136 -21.01 -13.50 1.44
N ASP A 137 -21.46 -13.01 0.30
CA ASP A 137 -21.55 -11.58 -0.01
C ASP A 137 -22.52 -10.87 0.95
N GLN A 138 -23.73 -11.42 1.15
CA GLN A 138 -24.70 -10.91 2.12
C GLN A 138 -24.14 -10.90 3.55
N ARG A 139 -23.35 -11.92 3.92
CA ARG A 139 -22.69 -12.04 5.23
C ARG A 139 -21.59 -11.01 5.46
N VAL A 140 -20.72 -10.81 4.47
CA VAL A 140 -19.69 -9.75 4.50
C VAL A 140 -20.34 -8.37 4.53
N ALA A 141 -21.30 -8.10 3.64
CA ALA A 141 -22.03 -6.83 3.61
C ALA A 141 -22.72 -6.53 4.95
N ARG A 142 -23.39 -7.51 5.57
CA ARG A 142 -24.00 -7.36 6.90
C ARG A 142 -22.98 -7.03 7.99
N THR A 143 -21.82 -7.68 7.98
CA THR A 143 -20.74 -7.44 8.95
C THR A 143 -20.17 -6.03 8.77
N LEU A 144 -19.80 -5.66 7.53
CA LEU A 144 -19.20 -4.37 7.22
C LEU A 144 -20.16 -3.19 7.45
N ALA A 145 -21.45 -3.37 7.18
CA ALA A 145 -22.46 -2.35 7.45
C ALA A 145 -22.63 -2.08 8.96
N ALA A 146 -22.66 -3.12 9.79
CA ALA A 146 -22.70 -2.98 11.24
C ALA A 146 -21.43 -2.31 11.79
N GLU A 147 -20.27 -2.67 11.24
CA GLU A 147 -18.98 -2.08 11.62
C GLU A 147 -18.82 -0.62 11.23
N ARG A 148 -19.31 -0.25 10.04
CA ARG A 148 -19.44 1.16 9.64
C ARG A 148 -20.35 1.94 10.59
N GLN A 149 -21.48 1.36 11.02
CA GLN A 149 -22.36 2.00 12.00
C GLN A 149 -21.69 2.17 13.37
N ARG A 150 -20.86 1.20 13.78
CA ARG A 150 -20.08 1.22 15.03
C ARG A 150 -18.93 2.25 15.00
N ARG A 151 -18.50 2.69 13.81
CA ARG A 151 -17.43 3.69 13.55
C ARG A 151 -16.11 3.43 14.29
N HIS A 152 -15.82 2.17 14.58
CA HIS A 152 -14.56 1.74 15.21
C HIS A 152 -13.41 1.81 14.20
N PHE A 153 -13.64 1.32 12.98
CA PHE A 153 -12.67 1.41 11.88
C PHE A 153 -12.86 2.70 11.08
N LYS A 154 -11.84 3.54 11.03
CA LYS A 154 -11.81 4.79 10.26
C LYS A 154 -11.76 4.56 8.76
N LEU A 155 -11.14 3.47 8.31
CA LEU A 155 -11.16 3.08 6.90
C LEU A 155 -12.58 2.96 6.33
N LEU A 156 -13.55 2.48 7.13
CA LEU A 156 -14.95 2.31 6.74
C LEU A 156 -15.75 3.62 6.63
N ASP A 157 -15.23 4.76 7.10
CA ASP A 157 -15.81 6.06 6.76
C ASP A 157 -15.65 6.35 5.25
N GLY A 158 -14.65 5.75 4.57
CA GLY A 158 -14.37 5.85 3.13
C GLY A 158 -15.20 4.95 2.22
N TRP A 159 -16.41 4.56 2.63
CA TRP A 159 -17.29 3.65 1.90
C TRP A 159 -17.77 4.22 0.55
N ARG A 160 -17.70 3.41 -0.51
CA ARG A 160 -18.03 3.80 -1.90
C ARG A 160 -19.26 3.08 -2.47
N ASN A 161 -19.71 1.97 -1.88
CA ASN A 161 -20.63 1.01 -2.48
C ASN A 161 -20.00 0.31 -3.71
N GLU A 162 -18.70 0.04 -3.60
CA GLU A 162 -17.85 -0.51 -4.65
C GLU A 162 -17.29 -1.82 -4.11
N LEU A 163 -17.70 -2.95 -4.68
CA LEU A 163 -17.31 -4.27 -4.19
C LEU A 163 -16.08 -4.78 -4.93
N TYR A 164 -15.00 -5.08 -4.22
CA TYR A 164 -13.82 -5.78 -4.73
C TYR A 164 -13.99 -7.31 -4.64
N PRO A 165 -13.54 -8.08 -5.66
CA PRO A 165 -13.60 -9.54 -5.65
C PRO A 165 -12.44 -10.17 -4.85
N VAL A 166 -12.73 -11.24 -4.10
CA VAL A 166 -11.73 -12.12 -3.50
C VAL A 166 -11.71 -13.44 -4.28
N TYR A 167 -10.57 -13.75 -4.91
CA TYR A 167 -10.43 -14.90 -5.80
C TYR A 167 -10.04 -16.20 -5.09
N GLY A 168 -10.47 -17.33 -5.65
CA GLY A 168 -10.04 -18.68 -5.28
C GLY A 168 -8.90 -19.20 -6.15
N PRO A 169 -8.27 -20.35 -5.81
CA PRO A 169 -7.19 -20.95 -6.58
C PRO A 169 -7.54 -21.35 -8.02
N ASP A 170 -8.84 -21.47 -8.30
CA ASP A 170 -9.44 -21.74 -9.61
C ASP A 170 -9.83 -20.46 -10.38
N ARG A 171 -9.46 -19.27 -9.86
CA ARG A 171 -9.86 -17.94 -10.35
C ARG A 171 -11.37 -17.64 -10.25
N SER A 172 -12.13 -18.45 -9.51
CA SER A 172 -13.52 -18.11 -9.18
C SER A 172 -13.57 -16.98 -8.15
N VAL A 173 -14.62 -16.15 -8.17
CA VAL A 173 -14.87 -15.20 -7.09
C VAL A 173 -15.50 -15.96 -5.91
N LEU A 174 -14.80 -15.97 -4.78
CA LEU A 174 -15.27 -16.64 -3.57
C LEU A 174 -16.18 -15.75 -2.73
N VAL A 175 -15.87 -14.46 -2.61
CA VAL A 175 -16.69 -13.45 -1.93
C VAL A 175 -16.38 -12.04 -2.46
N ASN A 176 -17.38 -11.17 -2.44
CA ASN A 176 -17.29 -9.75 -2.76
C ASN A 176 -17.29 -8.90 -1.48
N MET A 177 -16.45 -7.87 -1.44
CA MET A 177 -16.19 -7.08 -0.24
C MET A 177 -16.13 -5.59 -0.57
N GLU A 178 -16.79 -4.72 0.21
CA GLU A 178 -16.68 -3.27 0.02
C GLU A 178 -15.21 -2.81 0.05
N ARG A 179 -14.81 -2.02 -0.95
CA ARG A 179 -13.45 -1.50 -1.18
C ARG A 179 -12.85 -0.86 0.06
N ALA A 180 -13.64 -0.14 0.85
CA ALA A 180 -13.21 0.47 2.10
C ALA A 180 -12.75 -0.52 3.20
N ALA A 181 -12.99 -1.82 3.03
CA ALA A 181 -12.59 -2.87 3.96
C ALA A 181 -11.42 -3.75 3.47
N SER A 182 -10.96 -3.61 2.22
CA SER A 182 -9.98 -4.53 1.62
C SER A 182 -8.71 -4.69 2.46
N ALA A 183 -8.10 -3.58 2.88
CA ALA A 183 -6.89 -3.56 3.71
C ALA A 183 -7.14 -3.97 5.17
N LEU A 184 -8.39 -4.01 5.66
CA LEU A 184 -8.71 -4.62 6.97
C LEU A 184 -8.59 -6.15 6.90
N PHE A 185 -8.97 -6.75 5.76
CA PHE A 185 -8.88 -8.19 5.52
C PHE A 185 -7.54 -8.63 4.89
N GLY A 186 -6.77 -7.68 4.35
CA GLY A 186 -5.50 -7.93 3.66
C GLY A 186 -5.65 -8.72 2.37
N ILE A 187 -6.80 -8.56 1.69
CA ILE A 187 -7.11 -9.21 0.41
C ILE A 187 -6.41 -8.52 -0.77
N VAL A 188 -6.21 -9.24 -1.87
CA VAL A 188 -5.70 -8.65 -3.12
C VAL A 188 -6.70 -7.67 -3.68
N ALA A 189 -6.27 -6.41 -3.81
CA ALA A 189 -7.00 -5.38 -4.55
C ALA A 189 -6.55 -5.32 -6.01
N TYR A 190 -7.45 -4.89 -6.88
CA TYR A 190 -7.19 -4.70 -8.30
C TYR A 190 -7.46 -3.25 -8.70
N GLY A 191 -6.71 -2.79 -9.69
CA GLY A 191 -6.89 -1.48 -10.30
C GLY A 191 -6.40 -1.45 -11.73
N THR A 192 -6.69 -0.38 -12.44
CA THR A 192 -6.16 -0.13 -13.79
C THR A 192 -5.58 1.27 -13.86
N HIS A 193 -4.41 1.42 -14.49
CA HIS A 193 -3.72 2.70 -14.64
C HIS A 193 -3.34 2.93 -16.12
N LEU A 194 -3.39 4.19 -16.56
CA LEU A 194 -3.10 4.64 -17.92
C LEU A 194 -1.93 5.63 -17.95
N THR A 195 -0.93 5.34 -18.78
CA THR A 195 0.15 6.28 -19.12
C THR A 195 -0.10 6.84 -20.51
N GLY A 196 -0.66 8.05 -20.56
CA GLY A 196 -0.86 8.84 -21.77
C GLY A 196 0.43 9.58 -22.15
N TYR A 197 1.06 9.21 -23.26
CA TYR A 197 2.34 9.76 -23.70
C TYR A 197 2.24 10.45 -25.08
N VAL A 198 3.19 11.35 -25.36
CA VAL A 198 3.31 12.08 -26.63
C VAL A 198 4.74 11.92 -27.16
N VAL A 199 4.87 11.58 -28.45
CA VAL A 199 6.18 11.57 -29.14
C VAL A 199 6.43 12.94 -29.78
N ALA A 200 7.26 13.75 -29.14
CA ALA A 200 7.72 15.05 -29.64
C ALA A 200 9.10 14.92 -30.32
N GLU A 201 9.48 15.92 -31.12
CA GLU A 201 10.87 16.01 -31.64
C GLU A 201 11.91 16.21 -30.52
N SER A 202 11.48 16.68 -29.35
CA SER A 202 12.30 16.75 -28.12
C SER A 202 12.34 15.45 -27.32
N GLY A 203 11.79 14.35 -27.85
CA GLY A 203 11.68 13.07 -27.17
C GLY A 203 10.27 12.80 -26.62
N LEU A 204 10.16 11.76 -25.78
CA LEU A 204 8.91 11.33 -25.16
C LEU A 204 8.51 12.29 -24.03
N LYS A 205 7.21 12.61 -23.94
CA LYS A 205 6.59 13.33 -22.81
C LYS A 205 5.37 12.58 -22.29
N ILE A 206 5.02 12.73 -21.01
CA ILE A 206 3.87 12.06 -20.37
C ILE A 206 2.90 13.09 -19.80
N TRP A 207 1.60 12.84 -19.96
CA TRP A 207 0.52 13.58 -19.31
C TRP A 207 0.36 13.13 -17.86
N VAL A 208 0.90 13.90 -16.93
CA VAL A 208 0.75 13.73 -15.48
C VAL A 208 -0.50 14.45 -15.01
N SER A 209 -1.31 13.81 -14.17
CA SER A 209 -2.40 14.48 -13.45
C SER A 209 -1.96 14.87 -12.03
N ARG A 210 -2.56 15.92 -11.46
CA ARG A 210 -2.50 16.20 -10.03
C ARG A 210 -3.78 15.74 -9.36
N ARG A 211 -3.68 14.91 -8.32
CA ARG A 211 -4.81 14.44 -7.51
C ARG A 211 -5.42 15.62 -6.77
N ALA A 212 -6.73 15.76 -6.82
CA ALA A 212 -7.41 16.85 -6.11
C ALA A 212 -7.13 16.80 -4.60
N SER A 213 -6.99 17.98 -3.99
CA SER A 213 -6.69 18.18 -2.56
C SER A 213 -7.76 17.65 -1.59
N ASN A 214 -8.92 17.24 -2.12
CA ASN A 214 -10.01 16.56 -1.39
C ASN A 214 -10.04 15.02 -1.60
N LYS A 215 -9.21 14.42 -2.46
CA LYS A 215 -9.12 12.95 -2.63
C LYS A 215 -8.80 12.30 -1.27
N GLN A 216 -9.54 11.25 -0.91
CA GLN A 216 -9.40 10.57 0.39
C GLN A 216 -7.99 9.97 0.62
N THR A 217 -7.26 9.64 -0.45
CA THR A 217 -5.91 9.06 -0.40
C THR A 217 -4.93 9.90 -1.22
N TYR A 218 -3.73 10.13 -0.69
CA TYR A 218 -2.66 10.91 -1.34
C TYR A 218 -3.15 12.24 -2.01
N PRO A 219 -3.85 13.15 -1.30
CA PRO A 219 -4.34 14.41 -1.86
C PRO A 219 -3.19 15.32 -2.32
N GLY A 220 -3.37 16.04 -3.43
CA GLY A 220 -2.40 17.00 -3.97
C GLY A 220 -1.14 16.40 -4.63
N MET A 221 -0.92 15.08 -4.49
CA MET A 221 0.19 14.37 -5.13
C MET A 221 -0.03 14.18 -6.64
N LEU A 222 1.04 13.84 -7.36
CA LEU A 222 0.98 13.48 -8.77
C LEU A 222 0.47 12.04 -8.95
N ASP A 223 -0.26 11.78 -10.03
CA ASP A 223 -0.75 10.45 -10.43
C ASP A 223 -0.36 10.13 -11.89
N ASN A 224 -0.78 8.98 -12.40
CA ASN A 224 -0.72 8.69 -13.84
C ASN A 224 -1.79 9.53 -14.59
N THR A 225 -1.98 9.29 -15.89
CA THR A 225 -2.92 10.09 -16.70
C THR A 225 -4.37 9.80 -16.36
N ALA A 226 -4.69 8.55 -16.00
CA ALA A 226 -5.93 8.16 -15.31
C ALA A 226 -5.65 6.86 -14.56
N GLY A 227 -6.32 6.60 -13.43
CA GLY A 227 -6.12 5.35 -12.71
C GLY A 227 -7.04 5.13 -11.52
N GLY A 228 -7.79 4.04 -11.57
CA GLY A 228 -8.82 3.72 -10.59
C GLY A 228 -8.84 2.28 -10.12
N GLY A 229 -9.85 1.98 -9.31
CA GLY A 229 -10.09 0.63 -8.77
C GLY A 229 -10.68 -0.30 -9.83
N MET A 230 -10.83 -1.57 -9.46
CA MET A 230 -11.67 -2.50 -10.20
C MET A 230 -12.72 -3.09 -9.28
N ALA A 231 -13.98 -2.85 -9.61
CA ALA A 231 -15.09 -3.52 -8.97
C ALA A 231 -15.23 -4.98 -9.47
N SER A 232 -15.96 -5.79 -8.72
CA SER A 232 -16.24 -7.17 -9.07
C SER A 232 -17.13 -7.25 -10.31
N GLY A 233 -16.67 -8.01 -11.30
CA GLY A 233 -17.29 -8.07 -12.63
C GLY A 233 -16.71 -7.08 -13.65
N ASP A 234 -15.88 -6.12 -13.25
CA ASP A 234 -15.18 -5.25 -14.19
C ASP A 234 -14.22 -6.04 -15.07
N LYS A 235 -14.10 -5.61 -16.33
CA LYS A 235 -13.04 -6.03 -17.24
C LYS A 235 -11.96 -4.96 -17.23
N PRO A 236 -10.66 -5.30 -17.06
CA PRO A 236 -9.60 -4.29 -16.92
C PRO A 236 -9.64 -3.19 -17.99
N PHE A 237 -9.79 -3.57 -19.27
CA PHE A 237 -9.81 -2.60 -20.37
C PHE A 237 -11.05 -1.69 -20.38
N GLU A 238 -12.23 -2.20 -20.00
CA GLU A 238 -13.43 -1.35 -19.93
C GLU A 238 -13.43 -0.48 -18.67
N SER A 239 -12.75 -0.91 -17.59
CA SER A 239 -12.49 -0.02 -16.44
C SER A 239 -11.58 1.15 -16.86
N ILE A 240 -10.43 0.92 -17.51
CA ILE A 240 -9.57 2.05 -17.90
C ILE A 240 -10.19 2.95 -18.98
N VAL A 241 -11.03 2.41 -19.87
CA VAL A 241 -11.86 3.20 -20.80
C VAL A 241 -12.90 4.05 -20.06
N ARG A 242 -13.38 3.60 -18.90
CA ARG A 242 -14.23 4.39 -18.00
C ARG A 242 -13.42 5.48 -17.28
N GLU A 243 -12.37 5.11 -16.53
CA GLU A 243 -11.55 6.06 -15.74
C GLU A 243 -10.94 7.16 -16.62
N ALA A 244 -10.41 6.84 -17.80
CA ALA A 244 -9.80 7.83 -18.69
C ALA A 244 -10.83 8.83 -19.27
N ALA A 245 -12.12 8.48 -19.32
CA ALA A 245 -13.19 9.40 -19.67
C ALA A 245 -13.67 10.24 -18.48
N GLU A 246 -13.60 9.68 -17.26
CA GLU A 246 -14.11 10.30 -16.02
C GLU A 246 -13.07 11.23 -15.36
N GLU A 247 -11.81 10.82 -15.19
CA GLU A 247 -10.75 11.69 -14.64
C GLU A 247 -10.12 12.64 -15.69
N ALA A 248 -10.00 12.20 -16.94
CA ALA A 248 -9.09 12.82 -17.93
C ALA A 248 -9.73 13.33 -19.24
N SER A 249 -11.06 13.31 -19.34
CA SER A 249 -11.85 13.76 -20.52
C SER A 249 -11.60 13.00 -21.84
N PHE A 250 -10.94 11.83 -21.86
CA PHE A 250 -10.73 11.11 -23.12
C PHE A 250 -12.05 10.56 -23.69
N PRO A 251 -12.33 10.72 -25.00
CA PRO A 251 -13.44 10.04 -25.64
C PRO A 251 -13.25 8.52 -25.55
N ARG A 252 -14.24 7.79 -25.04
CA ARG A 252 -14.14 6.33 -24.78
C ARG A 252 -13.66 5.54 -26.00
N ASP A 253 -14.11 5.91 -27.20
CA ASP A 253 -13.71 5.23 -28.44
C ASP A 253 -12.32 5.64 -28.94
N TYR A 254 -11.76 6.78 -28.51
CA TYR A 254 -10.34 7.09 -28.68
C TYR A 254 -9.49 6.17 -27.81
N VAL A 255 -9.88 5.94 -26.54
CA VAL A 255 -9.18 5.02 -25.64
C VAL A 255 -9.25 3.59 -26.18
N ARG A 256 -10.45 3.09 -26.51
CA ARG A 256 -10.64 1.74 -27.08
C ARG A 256 -9.84 1.48 -28.36
N LYS A 257 -9.65 2.49 -29.20
CA LYS A 257 -8.93 2.36 -30.48
C LYS A 257 -7.41 2.38 -30.30
N ASN A 258 -6.89 3.18 -29.37
CA ASN A 258 -5.46 3.55 -29.36
C ASN A 258 -4.69 3.08 -28.10
N ALA A 259 -5.37 2.77 -27.00
CA ALA A 259 -4.72 2.28 -25.78
C ALA A 259 -4.30 0.81 -25.93
N LYS A 260 -3.09 0.49 -25.45
CA LYS A 260 -2.47 -0.84 -25.54
C LYS A 260 -2.33 -1.41 -24.14
N CYS A 261 -2.67 -2.69 -23.96
CA CYS A 261 -2.32 -3.41 -22.74
C CYS A 261 -0.79 -3.56 -22.67
N ALA A 262 -0.18 -3.13 -21.58
CA ALA A 262 1.27 -3.10 -21.42
C ALA A 262 1.80 -4.14 -20.42
N GLY A 263 0.93 -4.71 -19.57
CA GLY A 263 1.28 -5.73 -18.58
C GLY A 263 0.54 -5.53 -17.26
N THR A 264 1.21 -5.89 -16.16
CA THR A 264 0.73 -5.69 -14.79
C THR A 264 1.87 -5.29 -13.86
N VAL A 265 1.64 -4.26 -13.04
CA VAL A 265 2.49 -3.94 -11.89
C VAL A 265 1.86 -4.52 -10.64
N SER A 266 2.61 -5.26 -9.83
CA SER A 266 2.12 -5.86 -8.58
C SER A 266 3.13 -5.72 -7.45
N TYR A 267 2.62 -5.37 -6.26
CA TYR A 267 3.40 -5.05 -5.06
C TYR A 267 2.61 -5.44 -3.81
N PHE A 268 3.29 -5.49 -2.65
CA PHE A 268 2.62 -5.70 -1.37
C PHE A 268 2.92 -4.55 -0.40
N ASP A 269 1.99 -3.60 -0.31
CA ASP A 269 2.11 -2.45 0.57
C ASP A 269 1.73 -2.78 2.01
N ILE A 270 2.34 -2.01 2.92
CA ILE A 270 1.96 -1.91 4.32
C ILE A 270 1.60 -0.44 4.55
N ARG A 271 0.30 -0.16 4.73
CA ARG A 271 -0.25 1.21 4.76
C ARG A 271 0.42 2.02 5.86
N ASP A 272 0.93 3.18 5.49
CA ASP A 272 1.47 4.19 6.40
C ASP A 272 0.61 5.47 6.39
N GLU A 273 0.96 6.46 7.22
CA GLU A 273 0.17 7.69 7.41
C GLU A 273 -0.09 8.48 6.11
N ARG A 274 0.76 8.31 5.08
CA ARG A 274 0.59 8.97 3.77
C ARG A 274 -0.60 8.42 2.99
N ALA A 275 -1.01 7.17 3.24
CA ALA A 275 -2.08 6.51 2.48
C ALA A 275 -3.45 7.15 2.74
N ALA A 276 -3.75 7.48 3.99
CA ALA A 276 -4.82 8.40 4.39
C ALA A 276 -4.66 8.81 5.87
N ALA A 277 -4.49 10.10 6.13
CA ALA A 277 -4.28 10.62 7.47
C ALA A 277 -5.47 10.32 8.40
N GLY A 278 -5.20 9.89 9.64
CA GLY A 278 -6.23 9.52 10.61
C GLY A 278 -6.95 8.19 10.34
N THR A 279 -6.45 7.36 9.41
CA THR A 279 -6.89 5.97 9.21
C THR A 279 -5.91 4.95 9.79
N GLU A 280 -6.29 3.68 9.81
CA GLU A 280 -5.49 2.58 10.33
C GLU A 280 -4.19 2.37 9.54
N VAL A 281 -3.06 2.42 10.26
CA VAL A 281 -1.70 2.13 9.75
C VAL A 281 -1.26 0.70 10.06
N GLY A 282 -0.26 0.22 9.34
CA GLY A 282 0.24 -1.16 9.41
C GLY A 282 -0.66 -2.19 8.71
N LEU A 283 -1.82 -1.77 8.20
CA LEU A 283 -2.72 -2.61 7.42
C LEU A 283 -2.04 -3.10 6.13
N LEU A 284 -2.43 -4.29 5.70
CA LEU A 284 -1.81 -5.01 4.60
C LEU A 284 -2.60 -4.75 3.32
N GLN A 285 -1.93 -4.30 2.26
CA GLN A 285 -2.56 -3.92 0.99
C GLN A 285 -1.75 -4.51 -0.19
N PRO A 286 -1.96 -5.80 -0.52
CA PRO A 286 -1.42 -6.42 -1.72
C PRO A 286 -2.25 -6.01 -2.94
N GLU A 287 -1.62 -5.53 -4.00
CA GLU A 287 -2.35 -5.00 -5.17
C GLU A 287 -1.77 -5.50 -6.51
N CYS A 288 -2.65 -5.62 -7.50
CA CYS A 288 -2.30 -5.89 -8.89
C CYS A 288 -2.96 -4.83 -9.79
N ILE A 289 -2.11 -4.05 -10.48
CA ILE A 289 -2.51 -2.95 -11.34
C ILE A 289 -2.30 -3.37 -12.80
N TYR A 290 -3.38 -3.47 -13.58
CA TYR A 290 -3.28 -3.63 -15.03
C TYR A 290 -2.83 -2.30 -15.65
N VAL A 291 -1.71 -2.31 -16.37
CA VAL A 291 -1.11 -1.11 -16.94
C VAL A 291 -1.41 -0.99 -18.44
N TYR A 292 -1.74 0.23 -18.84
CA TYR A 292 -2.09 0.58 -20.22
C TYR A 292 -1.27 1.77 -20.69
N ASP A 293 -0.78 1.70 -21.93
CA ASP A 293 -0.06 2.79 -22.59
C ASP A 293 -0.97 3.39 -23.67
N LEU A 294 -1.10 4.71 -23.73
CA LEU A 294 -1.89 5.42 -24.74
C LEU A 294 -1.06 6.51 -25.41
N GLU A 295 -0.88 6.41 -26.73
CA GLU A 295 -0.32 7.51 -27.50
C GLU A 295 -1.40 8.60 -27.66
N VAL A 296 -1.09 9.80 -27.22
CA VAL A 296 -1.97 10.97 -27.26
C VAL A 296 -1.58 11.83 -28.46
N THR A 297 -2.51 12.06 -29.38
CA THR A 297 -2.29 12.97 -30.52
C THR A 297 -1.95 14.37 -30.01
N ARG A 298 -1.04 15.08 -30.72
CA ARG A 298 -0.59 16.43 -30.32
C ARG A 298 -1.73 17.45 -30.17
N ASP A 299 -2.88 17.20 -30.81
CA ASP A 299 -4.08 18.03 -30.76
C ASP A 299 -5.00 17.75 -29.55
N PHE A 300 -4.78 16.67 -28.79
CA PHE A 300 -5.56 16.36 -27.60
C PHE A 300 -4.85 16.77 -26.31
N VAL A 301 -5.56 17.55 -25.49
CA VAL A 301 -5.12 17.98 -24.16
C VAL A 301 -6.10 17.41 -23.14
N PRO A 302 -5.67 16.44 -22.29
CA PRO A 302 -6.47 15.93 -21.18
C PRO A 302 -6.89 17.04 -20.21
N ARG A 303 -8.04 16.87 -19.57
CA ARG A 303 -8.62 17.85 -18.62
C ARG A 303 -9.37 17.12 -17.51
N PRO A 304 -9.43 17.66 -16.29
CA PRO A 304 -10.35 17.16 -15.28
C PRO A 304 -11.78 17.27 -15.80
N HIS A 305 -12.54 16.18 -15.72
CA HIS A 305 -13.97 16.16 -16.06
C HIS A 305 -14.85 16.04 -14.81
N ASP A 306 -14.40 15.25 -13.84
CA ASP A 306 -14.95 15.15 -12.49
C ASP A 306 -14.22 16.10 -11.50
N LEU A 307 -14.25 15.77 -10.21
CA LEU A 307 -13.57 16.49 -9.12
C LEU A 307 -12.37 15.72 -8.55
N GLU A 308 -11.86 14.72 -9.29
CA GLU A 308 -10.83 13.80 -8.82
C GLU A 308 -9.40 14.28 -9.19
N ALA A 309 -9.27 15.09 -10.25
CA ALA A 309 -8.03 15.77 -10.65
C ALA A 309 -8.10 17.30 -10.55
N GLU A 310 -6.97 17.94 -10.26
CA GLU A 310 -6.80 19.41 -10.17
C GLU A 310 -6.27 20.01 -11.49
N ASP A 311 -5.18 19.45 -12.02
CA ASP A 311 -4.62 19.85 -13.32
C ASP A 311 -3.95 18.67 -14.06
N PHE A 312 -3.65 18.91 -15.34
CA PHE A 312 -2.91 18.01 -16.22
C PHE A 312 -1.70 18.74 -16.81
N ARG A 313 -0.55 18.07 -16.84
CA ARG A 313 0.73 18.66 -17.26
C ARG A 313 1.47 17.68 -18.19
N LEU A 314 1.93 18.16 -19.34
CA LEU A 314 2.72 17.37 -20.28
C LEU A 314 4.21 17.55 -19.97
N TRP A 315 4.79 16.61 -19.22
CA TRP A 315 6.16 16.69 -18.72
C TRP A 315 7.15 15.86 -19.52
N ASP A 316 8.40 16.32 -19.63
CA ASP A 316 9.51 15.51 -20.15
C ASP A 316 10.21 14.66 -19.09
N MET A 317 11.12 13.80 -19.53
CA MET A 317 11.81 12.84 -18.67
C MET A 317 12.63 13.50 -17.55
N PRO A 318 13.40 14.58 -17.78
CA PRO A 318 14.00 15.37 -16.71
C PRO A 318 13.00 15.85 -15.64
N GLU A 319 11.86 16.42 -16.03
CA GLU A 319 10.80 16.86 -15.10
C GLU A 319 10.24 15.68 -14.28
N LEU A 320 9.85 14.60 -14.97
CA LEU A 320 9.26 13.39 -14.37
C LEU A 320 10.22 12.73 -13.38
N GLN A 321 11.46 12.45 -13.81
CA GLN A 321 12.47 11.82 -12.95
C GLN A 321 12.81 12.71 -11.76
N ALA A 322 12.85 14.04 -11.91
CA ALA A 322 13.11 14.94 -10.80
C ALA A 322 11.95 14.94 -9.78
N ALA A 323 10.70 14.89 -10.23
CA ALA A 323 9.52 14.78 -9.34
C ALA A 323 9.42 13.41 -8.65
N LEU A 324 9.75 12.33 -9.36
CA LEU A 324 9.88 10.99 -8.78
C LEU A 324 10.95 10.95 -7.69
N ARG A 325 12.16 11.45 -7.97
CA ARG A 325 13.24 11.56 -6.96
C ARG A 325 12.83 12.37 -5.73
N ARG A 326 12.00 13.41 -5.88
CA ARG A 326 11.43 14.19 -4.74
C ARG A 326 10.25 13.52 -4.03
N GLY A 327 9.76 12.37 -4.51
CA GLY A 327 8.62 11.65 -3.93
C GLY A 327 7.27 12.32 -4.15
N GLU A 328 7.10 13.12 -5.22
CA GLU A 328 5.87 13.90 -5.47
C GLU A 328 4.71 13.06 -6.02
N PHE A 329 4.98 11.84 -6.50
CA PHE A 329 3.98 10.89 -6.99
C PHE A 329 3.37 10.04 -5.88
N LYS A 330 2.06 9.77 -5.96
CA LYS A 330 1.40 8.70 -5.21
C LYS A 330 2.17 7.40 -5.48
N THR A 331 2.45 6.63 -4.41
CA THR A 331 3.50 5.60 -4.43
C THR A 331 3.32 4.57 -5.55
N ASN A 332 2.12 4.04 -5.75
CA ASN A 332 1.88 3.05 -6.80
C ASN A 332 1.98 3.63 -8.24
N CYS A 333 1.78 4.94 -8.42
CA CYS A 333 1.93 5.63 -9.70
C CYS A 333 3.40 5.77 -10.09
N ALA A 334 4.28 5.92 -9.10
CA ALA A 334 5.72 5.90 -9.30
C ALA A 334 6.16 4.53 -9.86
N LEU A 335 5.65 3.42 -9.30
CA LEU A 335 5.92 2.08 -9.82
C LEU A 335 5.43 1.91 -11.27
N VAL A 336 4.24 2.41 -11.62
CA VAL A 336 3.72 2.38 -13.00
C VAL A 336 4.58 3.23 -13.96
N LEU A 337 5.16 4.35 -13.50
CA LEU A 337 6.11 5.12 -14.32
C LEU A 337 7.48 4.44 -14.45
N LEU A 338 7.97 3.74 -13.43
CA LEU A 338 9.21 2.96 -13.51
C LEU A 338 9.05 1.78 -14.49
N ASP A 339 7.93 1.05 -14.41
CA ASP A 339 7.54 0.02 -15.39
C ASP A 339 7.51 0.59 -16.82
N PHE A 340 6.86 1.74 -17.03
CA PHE A 340 6.85 2.42 -18.32
C PHE A 340 8.27 2.79 -18.79
N PHE A 341 9.11 3.39 -17.93
CA PHE A 341 10.47 3.77 -18.29
C PHE A 341 11.34 2.57 -18.66
N ILE A 342 11.20 1.45 -17.95
CA ILE A 342 11.89 0.19 -18.28
C ILE A 342 11.42 -0.34 -19.64
N ARG A 343 10.11 -0.44 -19.86
CA ARG A 343 9.52 -0.96 -21.12
C ARG A 343 9.82 -0.10 -22.34
N HIS A 344 10.06 1.20 -22.16
CA HIS A 344 10.39 2.16 -23.23
C HIS A 344 11.90 2.49 -23.31
N GLY A 345 12.76 1.82 -22.54
CA GLY A 345 14.22 2.01 -22.61
C GLY A 345 14.74 3.36 -22.09
N ILE A 346 13.98 4.00 -21.20
CA ILE A 346 14.32 5.26 -20.50
C ILE A 346 15.09 4.97 -19.19
N ILE A 347 14.95 3.76 -18.66
CA ILE A 347 15.81 3.18 -17.63
C ILE A 347 16.37 1.87 -18.21
N THR A 348 17.67 1.65 -18.07
CA THR A 348 18.40 0.54 -18.70
C THR A 348 19.35 -0.13 -17.70
N PRO A 349 19.74 -1.41 -17.89
CA PRO A 349 20.69 -2.09 -17.01
C PRO A 349 22.12 -1.53 -17.09
N GLU A 350 22.42 -0.68 -18.07
CA GLU A 350 23.68 0.06 -18.17
C GLU A 350 23.75 1.31 -17.28
N GLU A 351 22.61 1.86 -16.85
CA GLU A 351 22.53 3.12 -16.08
C GLU A 351 21.93 2.96 -14.66
N GLU A 352 21.27 1.83 -14.37
CA GLU A 352 20.61 1.55 -13.09
C GLU A 352 21.21 0.30 -12.43
N GLU A 353 21.92 0.49 -11.31
CA GLU A 353 22.59 -0.60 -10.58
C GLU A 353 21.59 -1.63 -10.00
N ASP A 354 20.42 -1.16 -9.57
CA ASP A 354 19.37 -2.00 -8.95
C ASP A 354 18.40 -2.61 -9.98
N TYR A 355 18.65 -2.49 -11.29
CA TYR A 355 17.69 -2.75 -12.38
C TYR A 355 16.96 -4.09 -12.26
N VAL A 356 17.68 -5.17 -11.96
CA VAL A 356 17.11 -6.52 -11.86
C VAL A 356 16.21 -6.67 -10.64
N GLU A 357 16.52 -6.03 -9.50
CA GLU A 357 15.65 -6.04 -8.33
C GLU A 357 14.41 -5.16 -8.57
N ILE A 358 14.57 -3.98 -9.18
CA ILE A 358 13.47 -3.08 -9.55
C ILE A 358 12.47 -3.83 -10.46
N VAL A 359 12.93 -4.45 -11.54
CA VAL A 359 12.08 -5.25 -12.45
C VAL A 359 11.38 -6.40 -11.70
N ALA A 360 12.10 -7.14 -10.85
CA ALA A 360 11.51 -8.26 -10.12
C ALA A 360 10.42 -7.82 -9.11
N ARG A 361 10.61 -6.67 -8.45
CA ARG A 361 9.70 -6.14 -7.42
C ARG A 361 8.53 -5.32 -7.99
N LEU A 362 8.65 -4.79 -9.21
CA LEU A 362 7.52 -4.23 -9.98
C LEU A 362 6.50 -5.32 -10.39
N HIS A 363 6.90 -6.59 -10.43
CA HIS A 363 6.05 -7.72 -10.80
C HIS A 363 5.98 -8.76 -9.67
N ARG A 364 5.79 -8.33 -8.41
CA ARG A 364 5.74 -9.20 -7.24
C ARG A 364 4.71 -10.32 -7.43
N LYS A 365 5.15 -11.57 -7.24
CA LYS A 365 4.23 -12.70 -7.04
C LYS A 365 3.60 -12.63 -5.65
N LEU A 366 2.31 -12.33 -5.60
CA LEU A 366 1.52 -12.26 -4.37
C LEU A 366 1.29 -13.64 -3.73
N GLU A 367 1.07 -13.61 -2.41
CA GLU A 367 0.91 -14.77 -1.53
C GLU A 367 -0.46 -15.46 -1.64
N PHE A 368 -1.43 -14.82 -2.30
CA PHE A 368 -2.84 -15.20 -2.35
C PHE A 368 -3.28 -15.55 -3.78
N PRO A 369 -4.42 -16.26 -3.97
CA PRO A 369 -4.95 -16.50 -5.30
C PRO A 369 -5.32 -15.20 -6.03
N CYS A 370 -5.08 -15.18 -7.35
CA CYS A 370 -5.39 -14.05 -8.23
C CYS A 370 -6.31 -14.48 -9.37
N ALA A 371 -6.80 -13.49 -10.13
CA ALA A 371 -7.61 -13.67 -11.34
C ALA A 371 -6.90 -14.44 -12.47
#